data_AF-A0A1X0QI40-F1
#
_entry.id   AF-A0A1X0QI40-F1
#
_cell.length_a   1.000
_cell.length_b   1.000
_cell.length_c   1.000
_cell.angle_alpha   90.00
_cell.angle_beta   90.00
_cell.angle_gamma   90.00
#
_symmetry.space_group_name_H-M   'P 1'
#
loop_
_entity.id
_entity.type
_entity.pdbx_description
1 polymer ?
#
loop_
_entity_poly.entity_id
_entity_poly.type
_entity_poly.pdbx_seq_one_letter_code
_entity_poly.pdbx_strand_id
1 'polypeptide(L)'
;MLGEQLRLIKLSRQTHLVHKKSRITFIESDDVTIETLYQFLPFESQYTRPKSIYFDRHRLSLAEESRFNSKFRKYLLSLIKNMNDEGIEYLLEYLVRVYSIDSFNTEELLFLLFPFKKYEDLIVKLTKYHTSCFGKITGYSVHSLSKLFTTNCVTMNYYVKYFEFYPIFKDFLNRSLSFIVKILKSGKSNYIAEFMVIFNYLEKHGEIDLILQTYKSMSKYLNSDEFNEYFKRFTNKI
;
A
#
# COMPACT_ATOMS: atom_id res chain seq x y z
N MET A 1 -22.27 19.88 -19.21
CA MET A 1 -23.10 18.91 -18.44
C MET A 1 -22.91 17.48 -18.95
N LEU A 2 -23.13 17.21 -20.24
CA LEU A 2 -22.94 15.87 -20.85
C LEU A 2 -21.50 15.34 -20.78
N GLY A 3 -20.49 16.21 -20.99
CA GLY A 3 -19.08 15.84 -20.92
C GLY A 3 -18.61 15.39 -19.52
N GLU A 4 -19.16 16.02 -18.47
CA GLU A 4 -18.90 15.66 -17.07
C GLU A 4 -19.50 14.28 -16.77
N GLN A 5 -20.73 14.04 -17.23
CA GLN A 5 -21.42 12.74 -17.08
C GLN A 5 -20.71 11.63 -17.87
N LEU A 6 -20.27 11.90 -19.10
CA LEU A 6 -19.48 10.94 -19.89
C LEU A 6 -18.11 10.65 -19.25
N ARG A 7 -17.47 11.66 -18.64
CA ARG A 7 -16.24 11.48 -17.87
C ARG A 7 -16.47 10.60 -16.65
N LEU A 8 -17.53 10.84 -15.89
CA LEU A 8 -17.92 10.02 -14.74
C LEU A 8 -18.28 8.59 -15.16
N ILE A 9 -18.99 8.38 -16.27
CA ILE A 9 -19.29 7.06 -16.85
C ILE A 9 -18.01 6.36 -17.32
N LYS A 10 -17.05 7.08 -17.90
CA LYS A 10 -15.75 6.52 -18.32
C LYS A 10 -14.87 6.16 -17.13
N LEU A 11 -14.97 6.91 -16.03
CA LEU A 11 -14.29 6.61 -14.77
C LEU A 11 -14.96 5.46 -13.99
N SER A 12 -16.29 5.34 -14.06
CA SER A 12 -17.07 4.30 -13.38
C SER A 12 -17.17 2.98 -14.15
N ARG A 13 -16.95 2.99 -15.48
CA ARG A 13 -16.84 1.78 -16.29
C ARG A 13 -15.59 0.99 -15.90
N GLN A 14 -15.76 0.04 -14.99
CA GLN A 14 -14.73 -0.94 -14.67
C GLN A 14 -14.51 -1.99 -15.77
N THR A 15 -15.42 -2.20 -16.75
CA THR A 15 -15.15 -2.69 -18.13
C THR A 15 -16.39 -3.20 -18.89
N HIS A 16 -16.43 -2.97 -20.22
CA HIS A 16 -17.08 -3.87 -21.20
C HIS A 16 -16.18 -4.13 -22.44
N LEU A 17 -14.90 -3.75 -22.39
CA LEU A 17 -13.96 -3.98 -23.49
C LEU A 17 -13.06 -5.17 -23.12
N VAL A 18 -13.12 -6.21 -23.94
CA VAL A 18 -12.46 -7.52 -23.77
C VAL A 18 -10.93 -7.43 -23.71
N HIS A 19 -10.35 -6.30 -24.13
CA HIS A 19 -8.90 -6.05 -24.06
C HIS A 19 -8.62 -4.70 -23.42
N LYS A 20 -8.32 -4.70 -22.11
CA LYS A 20 -7.81 -3.51 -21.43
C LYS A 20 -6.29 -3.52 -21.48
N LYS A 21 -5.70 -2.47 -22.04
CA LYS A 21 -4.26 -2.22 -21.93
C LYS A 21 -3.92 -1.93 -20.46
N SER A 22 -2.96 -2.65 -19.90
CA SER A 22 -2.43 -2.41 -18.55
C SER A 22 -1.96 -0.96 -18.41
N ARG A 23 -2.27 -0.34 -17.27
CA ARG A 23 -1.91 1.07 -16.99
C ARG A 23 -0.44 1.23 -16.62
N ILE A 24 0.14 0.16 -16.13
CA ILE A 24 1.55 0.05 -15.76
C ILE A 24 2.13 -1.25 -16.30
N THR A 25 3.45 -1.30 -16.40
CA THR A 25 4.23 -2.48 -16.72
C THR A 25 5.47 -2.47 -15.82
N PHE A 26 5.82 -3.63 -15.27
CA PHE A 26 7.04 -3.90 -14.52
C PHE A 26 8.16 -4.40 -15.43
N ILE A 27 7.81 -4.93 -16.60
CA ILE A 27 8.76 -5.44 -17.61
C ILE A 27 8.55 -4.65 -18.91
N GLU A 28 9.61 -4.04 -19.42
CA GLU A 28 9.58 -3.13 -20.58
C GLU A 28 9.62 -3.85 -21.95
N SER A 29 9.23 -5.14 -22.00
CA SER A 29 9.20 -5.91 -23.25
C SER A 29 7.77 -6.23 -23.66
N ASP A 30 7.41 -5.75 -24.85
CA ASP A 30 6.11 -6.02 -25.49
C ASP A 30 5.99 -7.48 -25.98
N ASP A 31 7.10 -8.19 -26.16
CA ASP A 31 7.16 -9.56 -26.70
C ASP A 31 6.93 -10.64 -25.63
N VAL A 32 6.88 -10.26 -24.36
CA VAL A 32 6.70 -11.22 -23.26
C VAL A 32 5.23 -11.62 -23.17
N THR A 33 4.90 -12.86 -23.52
CA THR A 33 3.53 -13.40 -23.39
C THR A 33 3.21 -13.80 -21.94
N ILE A 34 1.93 -14.06 -21.64
CA ILE A 34 1.51 -14.53 -20.30
C ILE A 34 2.13 -15.92 -20.01
N GLU A 35 2.24 -16.78 -21.01
CA GLU A 35 2.87 -18.09 -20.92
C GLU A 35 4.36 -17.96 -20.60
N THR A 36 5.05 -16.99 -21.23
CA THR A 36 6.45 -16.69 -20.90
C THR A 36 6.56 -16.18 -19.46
N LEU A 37 5.71 -15.22 -19.03
CA LEU A 37 5.70 -14.76 -17.64
C LEU A 37 5.50 -15.90 -16.65
N TYR A 38 4.61 -16.83 -16.97
CA TYR A 38 4.31 -17.99 -16.16
C TYR A 38 5.54 -18.87 -15.89
N GLN A 39 6.42 -19.03 -16.90
CA GLN A 39 7.65 -19.81 -16.78
C GLN A 39 8.71 -19.15 -15.88
N PHE A 40 8.67 -17.82 -15.74
CA PHE A 40 9.61 -17.05 -14.93
C PHE A 40 9.05 -16.67 -13.55
N LEU A 41 7.94 -17.26 -13.12
CA LEU A 41 7.38 -16.94 -11.81
C LEU A 41 8.32 -17.42 -10.70
N PRO A 42 8.63 -16.55 -9.72
CA PRO A 42 9.57 -16.89 -8.66
C PRO A 42 9.04 -17.95 -7.69
N PHE A 43 7.71 -18.13 -7.63
CA PHE A 43 7.07 -19.14 -6.81
C PHE A 43 5.62 -19.41 -7.25
N GLU A 44 5.13 -20.60 -6.88
CA GLU A 44 3.74 -21.01 -7.11
C GLU A 44 2.79 -20.54 -6.00
N SER A 45 1.53 -20.33 -6.38
CA SER A 45 0.43 -19.94 -5.51
C SER A 45 -0.89 -20.42 -6.12
N GLN A 46 -1.99 -20.28 -5.38
CA GLN A 46 -3.32 -20.54 -5.92
C GLN A 46 -3.71 -19.61 -7.10
N TYR A 47 -3.02 -18.47 -7.25
CA TYR A 47 -3.23 -17.49 -8.32
C TYR A 47 -2.23 -17.64 -9.47
N THR A 48 -1.26 -18.52 -9.34
CA THR A 48 -0.23 -18.80 -10.36
C THR A 48 -0.23 -20.28 -10.72
N ARG A 49 -1.43 -20.88 -10.83
CA ARG A 49 -1.61 -22.23 -11.39
C ARG A 49 -1.77 -22.14 -12.91
N PRO A 50 -1.51 -23.21 -13.69
CA PRO A 50 -1.66 -23.16 -15.15
C PRO A 50 -3.05 -22.67 -15.59
N LYS A 51 -4.11 -23.10 -14.89
CA LYS A 51 -5.49 -22.66 -15.16
C LYS A 51 -5.73 -21.15 -14.97
N SER A 52 -4.89 -20.48 -14.18
CA SER A 52 -5.01 -19.06 -13.90
C SER A 52 -4.69 -18.20 -15.12
N ILE A 53 -3.90 -18.70 -16.07
CA ILE A 53 -3.55 -17.99 -17.31
C ILE A 53 -4.81 -17.59 -18.10
N TYR A 54 -5.84 -18.44 -18.05
CA TYR A 54 -7.11 -18.23 -18.76
C TYR A 54 -8.16 -17.50 -17.91
N PHE A 55 -7.80 -17.01 -16.73
CA PHE A 55 -8.73 -16.30 -15.87
C PHE A 55 -9.05 -14.91 -16.45
N ASP A 56 -10.33 -14.63 -16.62
CA ASP A 56 -10.81 -13.33 -17.07
C ASP A 56 -11.64 -12.66 -15.98
N ARG A 57 -11.01 -11.76 -15.23
CA ARG A 57 -11.64 -11.02 -14.13
C ARG A 57 -12.81 -10.17 -14.60
N HIS A 58 -12.81 -9.72 -15.84
CA HIS A 58 -13.85 -8.84 -16.39
C HIS A 58 -15.18 -9.55 -16.65
N ARG A 59 -15.18 -10.90 -16.62
CA ARG A 59 -16.39 -11.72 -16.77
C ARG A 59 -17.09 -12.00 -15.44
N LEU A 60 -16.47 -11.66 -14.32
CA LEU A 60 -17.07 -11.89 -13.01
C LEU A 60 -18.26 -10.95 -12.80
N SER A 61 -19.35 -11.49 -12.25
CA SER A 61 -20.40 -10.66 -11.66
C SER A 61 -19.86 -9.89 -10.46
N LEU A 62 -20.57 -8.84 -10.03
CA LEU A 62 -20.18 -8.04 -8.86
C LEU A 62 -20.05 -8.89 -7.58
N ALA A 63 -20.91 -9.90 -7.40
CA ALA A 63 -20.87 -10.79 -6.25
C ALA A 63 -19.66 -11.73 -6.29
N GLU A 64 -19.33 -12.27 -7.46
CA GLU A 64 -18.13 -13.10 -7.65
C GLU A 64 -16.85 -12.30 -7.48
N GLU A 65 -16.79 -11.09 -8.04
CA GLU A 65 -15.67 -10.17 -7.88
C GLU A 65 -15.46 -9.81 -6.40
N SER A 66 -16.52 -9.49 -5.66
CA SER A 66 -16.41 -9.21 -4.22
C SER A 66 -15.83 -10.41 -3.43
N ARG A 67 -16.33 -11.62 -3.71
CA ARG A 67 -15.82 -12.86 -3.09
C ARG A 67 -14.36 -13.14 -3.47
N PHE A 68 -14.02 -13.01 -4.74
CA PHE A 68 -12.66 -13.16 -5.25
C PHE A 68 -11.72 -12.17 -4.57
N ASN A 69 -12.09 -10.89 -4.60
CA ASN A 69 -11.27 -9.78 -4.11
C ASN A 69 -10.98 -9.91 -2.61
N SER A 70 -11.94 -10.40 -1.81
CA SER A 70 -11.73 -10.62 -0.37
C SER A 70 -10.55 -11.55 -0.06
N LYS A 71 -10.33 -12.59 -0.87
CA LYS A 71 -9.22 -13.52 -0.74
C LYS A 71 -7.95 -12.99 -1.42
N PHE A 72 -8.14 -12.37 -2.58
CA PHE A 72 -7.04 -11.88 -3.40
C PHE A 72 -6.29 -10.72 -2.74
N ARG A 73 -6.99 -9.81 -2.05
CA ARG A 73 -6.36 -8.74 -1.25
C ARG A 73 -5.41 -9.29 -0.18
N LYS A 74 -5.82 -10.37 0.51
CA LYS A 74 -4.97 -11.02 1.52
C LYS A 74 -3.72 -11.62 0.89
N TYR A 75 -3.86 -12.21 -0.30
CA TYR A 75 -2.72 -12.70 -1.07
C TYR A 75 -1.77 -11.58 -1.48
N LEU A 76 -2.28 -10.48 -2.04
CA LEU A 76 -1.44 -9.33 -2.41
C LEU A 76 -0.64 -8.84 -1.19
N LEU A 77 -1.28 -8.66 -0.04
CA LEU A 77 -0.57 -8.26 1.19
C LEU A 77 0.47 -9.30 1.66
N SER A 78 0.23 -10.59 1.41
CA SER A 78 1.22 -11.63 1.76
C SER A 78 2.52 -11.51 0.96
N LEU A 79 2.47 -10.91 -0.25
CA LEU A 79 3.63 -10.71 -1.12
C LEU A 79 4.65 -9.73 -0.55
N ILE A 80 4.30 -8.95 0.48
CA ILE A 80 5.22 -8.03 1.18
C ILE A 80 6.53 -8.74 1.56
N LYS A 81 6.43 -9.99 2.00
CA LYS A 81 7.59 -10.80 2.41
C LYS A 81 8.54 -11.13 1.26
N ASN A 82 8.04 -11.09 0.03
CA ASN A 82 8.74 -11.47 -1.20
C ASN A 82 9.10 -10.27 -2.07
N MET A 83 8.80 -9.03 -1.64
CA MET A 83 9.04 -7.83 -2.47
C MET A 83 10.51 -7.56 -2.79
N ASN A 84 11.43 -8.20 -2.07
CA ASN A 84 12.87 -8.16 -2.32
C ASN A 84 13.40 -9.40 -3.04
N ASP A 85 12.56 -10.41 -3.29
CA ASP A 85 12.98 -11.64 -3.94
C ASP A 85 13.27 -11.39 -5.42
N GLU A 86 14.26 -12.10 -5.95
CA GLU A 86 14.57 -12.06 -7.38
C GLU A 86 13.38 -12.55 -8.20
N GLY A 87 13.03 -11.81 -9.25
CA GLY A 87 11.94 -12.14 -10.14
C GLY A 87 10.54 -11.75 -9.66
N ILE A 88 10.43 -11.02 -8.54
CA ILE A 88 9.14 -10.48 -8.08
C ILE A 88 8.46 -9.61 -9.15
N GLU A 89 9.21 -8.92 -9.99
CA GLU A 89 8.70 -8.12 -11.10
C GLU A 89 7.94 -8.97 -12.13
N TYR A 90 8.37 -10.22 -12.40
CA TYR A 90 7.63 -11.14 -13.26
C TYR A 90 6.28 -11.53 -12.66
N LEU A 91 6.25 -11.77 -11.34
CA LEU A 91 4.99 -12.03 -10.65
C LEU A 91 4.07 -10.81 -10.69
N LEU A 92 4.58 -9.61 -10.39
CA LEU A 92 3.77 -8.39 -10.41
C LEU A 92 3.24 -8.09 -11.82
N GLU A 93 4.06 -8.28 -12.85
CA GLU A 93 3.65 -8.17 -14.25
C GLU A 93 2.54 -9.17 -14.59
N TYR A 94 2.73 -10.44 -14.22
CA TYR A 94 1.73 -11.49 -14.42
C TYR A 94 0.41 -11.12 -13.74
N LEU A 95 0.44 -10.64 -12.49
CA LEU A 95 -0.76 -10.24 -11.76
C LEU A 95 -1.43 -9.02 -12.41
N VAL A 96 -0.67 -8.06 -12.92
CA VAL A 96 -1.23 -6.91 -13.66
C VAL A 96 -1.92 -7.37 -14.94
N ARG A 97 -1.33 -8.30 -15.70
CA ARG A 97 -1.90 -8.74 -16.99
C ARG A 97 -3.07 -9.70 -16.83
N VAL A 98 -3.01 -10.65 -15.89
CA VAL A 98 -4.05 -11.68 -15.69
C VAL A 98 -5.17 -11.19 -14.79
N TYR A 99 -4.85 -10.47 -13.72
CA TYR A 99 -5.83 -10.09 -12.69
C TYR A 99 -6.14 -8.58 -12.67
N SER A 100 -5.54 -7.79 -13.55
CA SER A 100 -5.79 -6.34 -13.66
C SER A 100 -5.67 -5.62 -12.32
N ILE A 101 -4.62 -5.94 -11.54
CA ILE A 101 -4.47 -5.44 -10.17
C ILE A 101 -4.24 -3.93 -10.10
N ASP A 102 -3.72 -3.33 -11.17
CA ASP A 102 -3.59 -1.89 -11.41
C ASP A 102 -4.94 -1.14 -11.52
N SER A 103 -6.03 -1.90 -11.57
CA SER A 103 -7.38 -1.43 -11.83
C SER A 103 -8.34 -1.81 -10.73
N PHE A 104 -8.33 -3.08 -10.31
CA PHE A 104 -9.25 -3.61 -9.30
C PHE A 104 -8.65 -3.64 -7.89
N ASN A 105 -7.32 -3.53 -7.76
CA ASN A 105 -6.58 -3.62 -6.50
C ASN A 105 -5.52 -2.53 -6.37
N THR A 106 -5.81 -1.35 -6.90
CA THR A 106 -4.83 -0.25 -6.96
C THR A 106 -4.32 0.14 -5.57
N GLU A 107 -5.17 0.08 -4.54
CA GLU A 107 -4.76 0.44 -3.18
C GLU A 107 -3.82 -0.59 -2.57
N GLU A 108 -4.11 -1.89 -2.71
CA GLU A 108 -3.19 -2.95 -2.26
C GLU A 108 -1.88 -2.93 -3.05
N LEU A 109 -1.95 -2.65 -4.36
CA LEU A 109 -0.76 -2.51 -5.18
C LEU A 109 0.08 -1.30 -4.73
N LEU A 110 -0.53 -0.13 -4.56
CA LEU A 110 0.19 1.04 -4.02
C LEU A 110 0.80 0.75 -2.64
N PHE A 111 0.07 0.02 -1.79
CA PHE A 111 0.58 -0.42 -0.50
C PHE A 111 1.85 -1.28 -0.63
N LEU A 112 1.88 -2.20 -1.59
CA LEU A 112 3.09 -2.99 -1.86
C LEU A 112 4.25 -2.14 -2.37
N LEU A 113 3.97 -1.12 -3.20
CA LEU A 113 5.02 -0.38 -3.91
C LEU A 113 5.60 0.78 -3.09
N PHE A 114 4.82 1.43 -2.21
CA PHE A 114 5.25 2.66 -1.52
C PHE A 114 6.58 2.57 -0.75
N PRO A 115 6.96 1.44 -0.12
CA PRO A 115 8.25 1.35 0.54
C PRO A 115 9.45 1.32 -0.43
N PHE A 116 9.24 1.07 -1.72
CA PHE A 116 10.28 0.75 -2.70
C PHE A 116 10.47 1.87 -3.73
N LYS A 117 11.58 2.59 -3.60
CA LYS A 117 11.91 3.71 -4.51
C LYS A 117 12.01 3.31 -5.98
N LYS A 118 12.42 2.07 -6.28
CA LYS A 118 12.54 1.56 -7.67
C LYS A 118 11.23 1.62 -8.45
N TYR A 119 10.07 1.71 -7.79
CA TYR A 119 8.76 1.77 -8.42
C TYR A 119 8.15 3.18 -8.47
N GLU A 120 8.96 4.24 -8.29
CA GLU A 120 8.52 5.64 -8.32
C GLU A 120 7.61 5.96 -9.51
N ASP A 121 8.05 5.63 -10.73
CA ASP A 121 7.29 5.94 -11.94
C ASP A 121 5.94 5.21 -11.98
N LEU A 122 5.89 3.99 -11.48
CA LEU A 122 4.65 3.19 -11.41
C LEU A 122 3.69 3.78 -10.38
N ILE A 123 4.20 4.20 -9.22
CA ILE A 123 3.41 4.86 -8.17
C ILE A 123 2.79 6.17 -8.70
N VAL A 124 3.58 7.00 -9.38
CA VAL A 124 3.08 8.25 -9.99
C VAL A 124 2.01 7.96 -11.05
N LYS A 125 2.22 6.94 -11.90
CA LYS A 125 1.23 6.52 -12.89
C LYS A 125 -0.07 6.04 -12.22
N LEU A 126 -0.01 5.13 -11.25
CA LEU A 126 -1.19 4.57 -10.58
C LEU A 126 -2.03 5.64 -9.87
N THR A 127 -1.39 6.56 -9.16
CA THR A 127 -2.08 7.65 -8.43
C THR A 127 -2.70 8.71 -9.34
N LYS A 128 -2.23 8.84 -10.59
CA LYS A 128 -2.81 9.79 -11.56
C LYS A 128 -4.21 9.39 -12.04
N TYR A 129 -4.49 8.10 -12.19
CA TYR A 129 -5.70 7.60 -12.84
C TYR A 129 -6.78 7.09 -11.88
N HIS A 130 -6.47 6.98 -10.59
CA HIS A 130 -7.39 6.41 -9.62
C HIS A 130 -7.91 7.47 -8.63
N THR A 131 -9.22 7.47 -8.40
CA THR A 131 -9.83 8.12 -7.22
C THR A 131 -9.54 7.25 -5.99
N SER A 132 -8.26 7.03 -5.70
CA SER A 132 -7.84 6.31 -4.49
C SER A 132 -7.84 7.28 -3.31
N CYS A 133 -7.91 6.73 -2.10
CA CYS A 133 -7.72 7.52 -0.88
C CYS A 133 -6.36 8.24 -0.83
N PHE A 134 -5.38 7.80 -1.64
CA PHE A 134 -4.05 8.37 -1.74
C PHE A 134 -3.95 9.62 -2.65
N GLY A 135 -5.01 9.99 -3.36
CA GLY A 135 -4.98 11.14 -4.26
C GLY A 135 -3.87 11.07 -5.32
N LYS A 136 -3.48 12.21 -5.89
CA LYS A 136 -2.43 12.30 -6.91
C LYS A 136 -1.07 12.59 -6.28
N ILE A 137 -0.08 11.76 -6.57
CA ILE A 137 1.32 11.97 -6.17
C ILE A 137 2.09 12.50 -7.38
N THR A 138 2.77 13.63 -7.23
CA THR A 138 3.53 14.28 -8.31
C THR A 138 5.04 14.00 -8.27
N GLY A 139 5.55 13.47 -7.17
CA GLY A 139 6.95 13.07 -7.02
C GLY A 139 7.13 12.17 -5.81
N TYR A 140 7.91 11.11 -5.96
CA TYR A 140 8.11 10.13 -4.91
C TYR A 140 9.25 10.57 -3.98
N SER A 141 8.94 10.63 -2.69
CA SER A 141 9.94 10.68 -1.63
C SER A 141 9.30 10.19 -0.34
N VAL A 142 10.11 9.71 0.60
CA VAL A 142 9.61 9.33 1.93
C VAL A 142 8.91 10.52 2.61
N HIS A 143 9.39 11.74 2.37
CA HIS A 143 8.74 12.97 2.86
C HIS A 143 7.37 13.23 2.21
N SER A 144 7.27 13.08 0.88
CA SER A 144 6.01 13.21 0.15
C SER A 144 4.98 12.18 0.61
N LEU A 145 5.40 10.93 0.80
CA LEU A 145 4.55 9.87 1.33
C LEU A 145 4.15 10.10 2.79
N SER A 146 5.04 10.66 3.61
CA SER A 146 4.72 11.03 5.00
C SER A 146 3.62 12.08 5.04
N LYS A 147 3.68 13.11 4.19
CA LYS A 147 2.60 14.10 4.05
C LYS A 147 1.28 13.44 3.63
N LEU A 148 1.35 12.51 2.68
CA LEU A 148 0.20 11.77 2.20
C LEU A 148 -0.48 10.99 3.34
N PHE A 149 0.30 10.26 4.14
CA PHE A 149 -0.22 9.50 5.28
C PHE A 149 -0.85 10.38 6.35
N THR A 150 -0.40 11.64 6.49
CA THR A 150 -1.00 12.60 7.44
C THR A 150 -2.19 13.39 6.90
N THR A 151 -2.63 13.13 5.65
CA THR A 151 -3.68 13.92 4.99
C THR A 151 -5.06 13.63 5.55
N ASN A 152 -5.37 12.37 5.88
CA ASN A 152 -6.64 11.96 6.47
C ASN A 152 -6.48 10.67 7.27
N CYS A 153 -7.51 10.26 8.02
CA CYS A 153 -7.46 9.05 8.84
C CYS A 153 -7.31 7.75 8.01
N VAL A 154 -7.84 7.71 6.78
CA VAL A 154 -7.75 6.53 5.92
C VAL A 154 -6.29 6.26 5.54
N THR A 155 -5.57 7.28 5.08
CA THR A 155 -4.16 7.14 4.71
C THR A 155 -3.26 6.92 5.93
N MET A 156 -3.59 7.50 7.08
CA MET A 156 -2.88 7.22 8.34
C MET A 156 -3.08 5.77 8.79
N ASN A 157 -4.28 5.21 8.66
CA ASN A 157 -4.54 3.80 8.99
C ASN A 157 -3.76 2.85 8.07
N TYR A 158 -3.62 3.19 6.78
CA TYR A 158 -2.69 2.47 5.90
C TYR A 158 -1.25 2.58 6.41
N TYR A 159 -0.82 3.76 6.86
CA TYR A 159 0.52 3.91 7.43
C TYR A 159 0.75 3.01 8.66
N VAL A 160 -0.20 3.01 9.61
CA VAL A 160 -0.16 2.15 10.80
C VAL A 160 -0.07 0.68 10.42
N LYS A 161 -0.81 0.25 9.39
CA LYS A 161 -0.81 -1.14 8.93
C LYS A 161 0.57 -1.64 8.49
N TYR A 162 1.45 -0.78 7.98
CA TYR A 162 2.81 -1.22 7.66
C TYR A 162 3.60 -1.71 8.86
N PHE A 163 3.27 -1.29 10.08
CA PHE A 163 3.95 -1.76 11.29
C PHE A 163 3.68 -3.24 11.59
N GLU A 164 2.66 -3.86 10.99
CA GLU A 164 2.51 -5.33 10.96
C GLU A 164 3.69 -6.03 10.27
N PHE A 165 4.40 -5.31 9.39
CA PHE A 165 5.55 -5.77 8.62
C PHE A 165 6.82 -5.01 9.02
N TYR A 166 6.87 -4.52 10.26
CA TYR A 166 7.95 -3.65 10.75
C TYR A 166 9.37 -4.18 10.44
N PRO A 167 9.71 -5.46 10.65
CA PRO A 167 11.06 -5.96 10.36
C PRO A 167 11.47 -5.82 8.89
N ILE A 168 10.50 -5.89 7.96
CA ILE A 168 10.75 -5.82 6.51
C ILE A 168 10.89 -4.36 6.08
N PHE A 169 10.09 -3.47 6.66
CA PHE A 169 10.03 -2.06 6.28
C PHE A 169 10.68 -1.10 7.28
N LYS A 170 11.53 -1.60 8.18
CA LYS A 170 12.12 -0.85 9.30
C LYS A 170 12.68 0.51 8.87
N ASP A 171 13.53 0.52 7.84
CA ASP A 171 14.16 1.76 7.37
C ASP A 171 13.17 2.76 6.80
N PHE A 172 12.20 2.29 6.01
CA PHE A 172 11.14 3.12 5.47
C PHE A 172 10.31 3.71 6.61
N LEU A 173 9.84 2.88 7.54
CA LEU A 173 8.95 3.26 8.64
C LEU A 173 9.62 4.21 9.63
N ASN A 174 10.87 3.96 10.01
CA ASN A 174 11.58 4.84 10.95
C ASN A 174 11.80 6.23 10.34
N ARG A 175 12.16 6.29 9.05
CA ARG A 175 12.35 7.54 8.32
C ARG A 175 11.02 8.29 8.14
N SER A 176 9.96 7.60 7.70
CA SER A 176 8.64 8.23 7.55
C SER A 176 8.06 8.68 8.88
N LEU A 177 8.22 7.89 9.95
CA LEU A 177 7.75 8.26 11.29
C LEU A 177 8.38 9.58 11.73
N SER A 178 9.69 9.74 11.51
CA SER A 178 10.40 10.98 11.80
C SER A 178 9.86 12.19 11.05
N PHE A 179 9.42 12.03 9.80
CA PHE A 179 8.77 13.10 9.03
C PHE A 179 7.34 13.36 9.49
N ILE A 180 6.55 12.31 9.74
CA ILE A 180 5.19 12.41 10.26
C ILE A 180 5.17 13.16 11.60
N VAL A 181 6.08 12.82 12.51
CA VAL A 181 6.30 13.52 13.78
C VAL A 181 6.48 15.02 13.55
N LYS A 182 7.35 15.41 12.62
CA LYS A 182 7.60 16.83 12.30
C LYS A 182 6.34 17.53 11.75
N ILE A 183 5.60 16.85 10.87
CA ILE A 183 4.37 17.40 10.26
C ILE A 183 3.31 17.62 11.35
N LEU A 184 3.07 16.63 12.19
CA LEU A 184 2.00 16.65 13.19
C LEU A 184 2.26 17.62 14.34
N LYS A 185 3.53 17.86 14.73
CA LYS A 185 3.88 18.91 15.71
C LYS A 185 3.35 20.29 15.32
N SER A 186 3.28 20.58 14.02
CA SER A 186 2.77 21.84 13.47
C SER A 186 1.30 21.79 13.03
N GLY A 187 0.69 20.59 13.06
CA GLY A 187 -0.63 20.33 12.50
C GLY A 187 -1.75 20.39 13.53
N LYS A 188 -2.99 20.27 13.04
CA LYS A 188 -4.21 20.14 13.87
C LYS A 188 -4.82 18.73 13.83
N SER A 189 -4.32 17.85 12.98
CA SER A 189 -4.83 16.49 12.87
C SER A 189 -4.59 15.71 14.16
N ASN A 190 -5.56 14.93 14.61
CA ASN A 190 -5.45 14.09 15.80
C ASN A 190 -5.31 12.61 15.39
N TYR A 191 -4.15 12.02 15.70
CA TYR A 191 -3.80 10.63 15.43
C TYR A 191 -3.25 9.91 16.67
N ILE A 192 -3.67 10.34 17.87
CA ILE A 192 -3.12 9.81 19.13
C ILE A 192 -3.32 8.29 19.23
N ALA A 193 -4.50 7.78 18.85
CA ALA A 193 -4.80 6.34 18.88
C ALA A 193 -3.89 5.54 17.94
N GLU A 194 -3.65 6.06 16.74
CA GLU A 194 -2.73 5.46 15.76
C GLU A 194 -1.30 5.40 16.30
N PHE A 195 -0.85 6.44 17.02
CA PHE A 195 0.45 6.43 17.69
C PHE A 195 0.54 5.38 18.81
N MET A 196 -0.53 5.10 19.55
CA MET A 196 -0.54 4.01 20.52
C MET A 196 -0.35 2.66 19.83
N VAL A 197 -1.01 2.44 18.68
CA VAL A 197 -0.85 1.21 17.90
C VAL A 197 0.59 1.09 17.39
N ILE A 198 1.16 2.18 16.86
CA ILE A 198 2.56 2.22 16.42
C ILE A 198 3.51 1.88 17.59
N PHE A 199 3.31 2.47 18.77
CA PHE A 199 4.16 2.23 19.94
C PHE A 199 4.06 0.77 20.39
N ASN A 200 2.87 0.18 20.37
CA ASN A 200 2.69 -1.24 20.66
C ASN A 200 3.46 -2.16 19.69
N TYR A 201 3.49 -1.82 18.39
CA TYR A 201 4.30 -2.58 17.43
C TYR A 201 5.80 -2.40 17.69
N LEU A 202 6.25 -1.17 17.95
CA LEU A 202 7.65 -0.90 18.27
C LEU A 202 8.09 -1.60 19.56
N GLU A 203 7.24 -1.64 20.61
CA GLU A 203 7.51 -2.33 21.88
C GLU A 203 7.69 -3.83 21.62
N LYS A 204 6.80 -4.45 20.84
CA LYS A 204 6.90 -5.87 20.45
C LYS A 204 8.19 -6.20 19.69
N HIS A 205 8.77 -5.23 19.00
CA HIS A 205 10.02 -5.38 18.25
C HIS A 205 11.25 -4.87 19.01
N GLY A 206 11.12 -4.44 20.27
CA GLY A 206 12.23 -3.99 21.11
C GLY A 206 12.79 -2.62 20.75
N GLU A 207 12.06 -1.80 19.99
CA GLU A 207 12.50 -0.48 19.50
C GLU A 207 12.27 0.63 20.55
N ILE A 208 12.76 0.40 21.77
CA ILE A 208 12.53 1.25 22.94
C ILE A 208 13.05 2.68 22.71
N ASP A 209 14.26 2.82 22.18
CA ASP A 209 14.86 4.14 21.93
C ASP A 209 14.03 4.98 20.96
N LEU A 210 13.48 4.35 19.92
CA LEU A 210 12.65 5.02 18.94
C LEU A 210 11.33 5.51 19.56
N ILE A 211 10.73 4.71 20.44
CA ILE A 211 9.53 5.09 21.20
C ILE A 211 9.82 6.31 22.06
N LEU A 212 10.89 6.26 22.87
CA LEU A 212 11.27 7.35 23.78
C LEU A 212 11.59 8.64 23.00
N GLN A 213 12.34 8.55 21.90
CA GLN A 213 12.67 9.68 21.05
C GLN A 213 11.42 10.30 20.40
N THR A 214 10.50 9.45 19.93
CA THR A 214 9.23 9.87 19.32
C THR A 214 8.34 10.55 20.34
N TYR A 215 8.15 9.96 21.53
CA TYR A 215 7.38 10.56 22.61
C TYR A 215 7.96 11.89 23.07
N LYS A 216 9.27 11.95 23.37
CA LYS A 216 9.94 13.20 23.75
C LYS A 216 9.72 14.30 22.71
N SER A 217 9.76 13.92 21.44
CA SER A 217 9.48 14.83 20.33
C SER A 217 8.04 15.33 20.33
N MET A 218 7.07 14.49 20.67
CA MET A 218 5.64 14.74 20.51
C MET A 218 4.88 14.91 21.83
N SER A 219 5.55 15.05 22.98
CA SER A 219 4.91 14.99 24.30
C SER A 219 3.74 15.95 24.48
N LYS A 220 3.86 17.17 23.93
CA LYS A 220 2.76 18.16 23.93
C LYS A 220 1.56 17.73 23.09
N TYR A 221 1.80 17.04 21.98
CA TYR A 221 0.77 16.56 21.06
C TYR A 221 0.08 15.30 21.60
N LEU A 222 0.86 14.38 22.19
CA LEU A 222 0.39 13.11 22.77
C LEU A 222 -0.14 13.27 24.20
N ASN A 223 -0.61 14.47 24.57
CA ASN A 223 -1.02 14.81 25.92
C ASN A 223 -2.51 14.48 26.16
N SER A 224 -2.89 13.21 26.01
CA SER A 224 -4.18 12.70 26.50
C SER A 224 -3.95 11.83 27.73
N ASP A 225 -4.94 11.79 28.62
CA ASP A 225 -4.87 10.96 29.84
C ASP A 225 -4.59 9.49 29.51
N GLU A 226 -5.30 8.97 28.49
CA GLU A 226 -5.12 7.60 28.00
C GLU A 226 -3.69 7.34 27.51
N PHE A 227 -3.12 8.27 26.74
CA PHE A 227 -1.77 8.11 26.19
C PHE A 227 -0.71 8.22 27.29
N ASN A 228 -0.88 9.16 28.22
CA ASN A 228 0.01 9.34 29.36
C ASN A 228 -0.02 8.10 30.27
N GLU A 229 -1.19 7.51 30.51
CA GLU A 229 -1.31 6.28 31.28
C GLU A 229 -0.63 5.10 30.57
N TYR A 230 -0.87 4.93 29.28
CA TYR A 230 -0.19 3.92 28.45
C TYR A 230 1.34 4.08 28.54
N PHE A 231 1.85 5.30 28.31
CA PHE A 231 3.28 5.57 28.29
C PHE A 231 3.94 5.36 29.66
N LYS A 232 3.24 5.72 30.75
CA LYS A 232 3.72 5.45 32.12
C LYS A 232 3.86 3.95 32.40
N ARG A 233 2.90 3.14 31.94
CA ARG A 233 2.97 1.67 32.06
C ARG A 233 4.13 1.12 31.24
N PHE A 234 4.36 1.64 30.04
CA PHE A 234 5.50 1.27 29.19
C PHE A 234 6.83 1.58 29.88
N THR A 235 7.03 2.78 30.41
CA THR A 235 8.30 3.16 31.07
C THR A 235 8.60 2.36 32.34
N ASN A 236 7.60 1.86 33.06
CA ASN A 236 7.80 1.04 34.25
C ASN A 236 8.24 -0.41 33.94
N LYS A 237 8.15 -0.85 32.67
CA LYS A 237 8.57 -2.19 32.24
C LYS A 237 10.00 -2.25 31.72
N ILE A 238 10.58 -1.08 31.40
CA ILE A 238 11.96 -0.92 30.91
C ILE A 238 12.90 -0.95 32.13
#